data_AF-A0ABD5S522-F1
#
_entry.id   AF-A0ABD5S522-F1
#
_cell.length_a   1.000
_cell.length_b   1.000
_cell.length_c   1.000
_cell.angle_alpha   90.00
_cell.angle_beta   90.00
_cell.angle_gamma   90.00
#
_symmetry.space_group_name_H-M   'P 1'
#
loop_
_entity.id
_entity.type
_entity.pdbx_description
1 polymer ?
#
loop_
_entity_poly.entity_id
_entity_poly.type
_entity_poly.pdbx_seq_one_letter_code
_entity_poly.pdbx_strand_id
1 'polypeptide(L)'
;LLGFHVPAYRENFLDCVSRGLDGASVDRAAGTVTYDGHTTRVEAFPMGVDASRIGRLSDETPESFWPEFRREHGVTGSTVAVGVDRLDYTKGIPERIDALERFWERNPEWRGELTYVQKASESRSAIPAYQRLQNDVHDAIERVNDRFGTEGWTPIVYVDDHLSDADLYGLYRHSDLALVTPIRDGMNLVAKEYVAAQPDAPGESGALLLSDLAGADVDLG
;
A
#
# COMPACT_ATOMS: atom_id res chain seq x y z
N LEU A 1 13.63 -3.28 -26.28
CA LEU A 1 12.31 -3.18 -25.64
C LEU A 1 12.50 -2.42 -24.33
N LEU A 2 11.63 -1.47 -24.03
CA LEU A 2 11.60 -0.72 -22.78
C LEU A 2 10.19 -0.82 -22.20
N GLY A 3 10.09 -1.27 -20.95
CA GLY A 3 8.82 -1.54 -20.27
C GLY A 3 8.51 -0.53 -19.18
N PHE A 4 7.24 -0.15 -19.06
CA PHE A 4 6.70 0.63 -17.95
C PHE A 4 5.56 -0.10 -17.25
N HIS A 5 5.24 0.26 -16.02
CA HIS A 5 4.13 -0.38 -15.31
C HIS A 5 2.76 -0.02 -15.88
N VAL A 6 2.52 1.26 -16.19
CA VAL A 6 1.21 1.73 -16.67
C VAL A 6 1.33 2.52 -17.98
N PRO A 7 0.27 2.56 -18.80
CA PRO A 7 0.27 3.29 -20.06
C PRO A 7 0.66 4.77 -19.91
N ALA A 8 0.25 5.43 -18.82
CA ALA A 8 0.60 6.83 -18.57
C ALA A 8 2.12 7.07 -18.45
N TYR A 9 2.87 6.13 -17.84
CA TYR A 9 4.32 6.25 -17.73
C TYR A 9 5.01 6.01 -19.07
N ARG A 10 4.48 5.10 -19.89
CA ARG A 10 4.89 4.94 -21.29
C ARG A 10 4.70 6.25 -22.06
N GLU A 11 3.53 6.87 -21.98
CA GLU A 11 3.28 8.14 -22.68
C GLU A 11 4.20 9.26 -22.20
N ASN A 12 4.41 9.39 -20.89
CA ASN A 12 5.33 10.38 -20.34
C ASN A 12 6.76 10.20 -20.87
N PHE A 13 7.23 8.96 -21.01
CA PHE A 13 8.54 8.69 -21.61
C PHE A 13 8.59 9.10 -23.08
N LEU A 14 7.57 8.73 -23.87
CA LEU A 14 7.48 9.11 -25.29
C LEU A 14 7.43 10.63 -25.46
N ASP A 15 6.72 11.35 -24.58
CA ASP A 15 6.70 12.81 -24.49
C ASP A 15 8.09 13.36 -24.24
N CYS A 16 8.80 12.87 -23.21
CA CYS A 16 10.15 13.32 -22.88
C CYS A 16 11.13 13.12 -24.06
N VAL A 17 11.10 11.96 -24.71
CA VAL A 17 11.97 11.68 -25.87
C VAL A 17 11.64 12.64 -27.01
N SER A 18 10.35 12.82 -27.34
CA SER A 18 9.94 13.68 -28.46
C SER A 18 10.32 15.15 -28.28
N ARG A 19 10.47 15.62 -27.04
CA ARG A 19 10.76 17.03 -26.71
C ARG A 19 12.22 17.29 -26.34
N GLY A 20 12.90 16.29 -25.79
CA GLY A 20 14.19 16.47 -25.13
C GLY A 20 15.35 15.72 -25.76
N LEU A 21 15.10 14.82 -26.72
CA LEU A 21 16.15 14.05 -27.38
C LEU A 21 16.25 14.40 -28.86
N ASP A 22 17.11 15.37 -29.17
CA ASP A 22 17.36 15.81 -30.54
C ASP A 22 17.83 14.64 -31.42
N GLY A 23 17.21 14.49 -32.59
CA GLY A 23 17.50 13.39 -33.52
C GLY A 23 16.74 12.09 -33.23
N ALA A 24 15.93 12.03 -32.17
CA ALA A 24 15.01 10.93 -31.96
C ALA A 24 13.72 11.10 -32.78
N SER A 25 13.23 10.00 -33.34
CA SER A 25 11.91 9.91 -33.94
C SER A 25 11.02 9.01 -33.08
N VAL A 26 9.82 9.49 -32.75
CA VAL A 26 8.85 8.78 -31.91
C VAL A 26 7.63 8.41 -32.75
N ASP A 27 7.39 7.11 -32.93
CA ASP A 27 6.14 6.60 -33.47
C ASP A 27 5.27 6.10 -32.31
N ARG A 28 4.29 6.91 -31.91
CA ARG A 28 3.41 6.60 -30.79
C ARG A 28 2.45 5.45 -31.08
N ALA A 29 2.02 5.33 -32.33
CA ALA A 29 1.09 4.30 -32.76
C ALA A 29 1.77 2.92 -32.75
N ALA A 30 3.01 2.85 -33.27
CA ALA A 30 3.83 1.65 -33.19
C ALA A 30 4.44 1.43 -31.80
N GLY A 31 4.49 2.47 -30.96
CA GLY A 31 5.17 2.43 -29.67
C GLY A 31 6.67 2.27 -29.81
N THR A 32 7.30 3.01 -30.72
CA THR A 32 8.73 2.89 -30.97
C THR A 32 9.43 4.25 -30.90
N VAL A 33 10.68 4.20 -30.47
CA VAL A 33 11.63 5.32 -30.51
C VAL A 33 12.78 4.88 -31.39
N THR A 34 13.08 5.65 -32.44
CA THR A 34 14.29 5.49 -33.25
C THR A 34 15.27 6.60 -32.91
N TYR A 35 16.46 6.25 -32.45
CA TYR A 35 17.53 7.18 -32.09
C TYR A 35 18.88 6.59 -32.48
N ASP A 36 19.76 7.38 -33.12
CA ASP A 36 21.07 6.95 -33.61
C ASP A 36 21.05 5.62 -34.41
N GLY A 37 20.02 5.46 -35.26
CA GLY A 37 19.84 4.26 -36.08
C GLY A 37 19.30 3.02 -35.34
N HIS A 38 19.00 3.13 -34.05
CA HIS A 38 18.43 2.05 -33.24
C HIS A 38 16.95 2.29 -32.95
N THR A 39 16.11 1.30 -33.25
CA THR A 39 14.68 1.32 -32.90
C THR A 39 14.40 0.51 -31.65
N THR A 40 13.80 1.15 -30.65
CA THR A 40 13.38 0.55 -29.38
C THR A 40 11.87 0.58 -29.27
N ARG A 41 11.24 -0.60 -29.10
CA ARG A 41 9.82 -0.71 -28.71
C ARG A 41 9.63 -0.30 -27.25
N VAL A 42 8.59 0.46 -26.97
CA VAL A 42 8.20 1.00 -25.67
C VAL A 42 6.77 0.58 -25.37
N GLU A 43 6.56 -0.09 -24.25
CA GLU A 43 5.28 -0.74 -23.94
C GLU A 43 5.02 -0.76 -22.43
N ALA A 44 3.74 -0.88 -22.05
CA ALA A 44 3.32 -1.01 -20.67
C ALA A 44 3.06 -2.49 -20.33
N PHE A 45 3.69 -2.95 -19.25
CA PHE A 45 3.57 -4.28 -18.67
C PHE A 45 3.22 -4.11 -17.18
N PRO A 46 1.92 -4.05 -16.83
CA PRO A 46 1.53 -3.93 -15.44
C PRO A 46 1.99 -5.17 -14.68
N MET A 47 2.68 -4.95 -13.57
CA MET A 47 3.11 -6.04 -12.71
C MET A 47 1.90 -6.57 -11.95
N GLY A 48 1.73 -7.90 -11.99
CA GLY A 48 0.69 -8.62 -11.27
C GLY A 48 1.24 -9.37 -10.06
N VAL A 49 0.35 -10.10 -9.40
CA VAL A 49 0.65 -10.99 -8.28
C VAL A 49 0.14 -12.40 -8.60
N ASP A 50 0.70 -13.42 -7.95
CA ASP A 50 0.17 -14.79 -8.03
C ASP A 50 -1.05 -14.91 -7.10
N ALA A 51 -2.20 -14.45 -7.59
CA ALA A 51 -3.43 -14.41 -6.81
C ALA A 51 -3.87 -15.79 -6.30
N SER A 52 -3.64 -16.85 -7.08
CA SER A 52 -3.97 -18.22 -6.66
C SER A 52 -3.06 -18.72 -5.54
N ARG A 53 -1.79 -18.35 -5.53
CA ARG A 53 -0.89 -18.64 -4.40
C ARG A 53 -1.30 -17.85 -3.16
N ILE A 54 -1.63 -16.57 -3.31
CA ILE A 54 -2.02 -15.71 -2.19
C ILE A 54 -3.31 -16.21 -1.55
N GLY A 55 -4.36 -16.47 -2.33
CA GLY A 55 -5.64 -16.97 -1.82
C GLY A 55 -5.46 -18.28 -1.03
N ARG A 56 -4.70 -19.23 -1.58
CA ARG A 56 -4.37 -20.49 -0.88
C ARG A 56 -3.61 -20.27 0.43
N LEU A 57 -2.58 -19.44 0.46
CA LEU A 57 -1.84 -19.16 1.70
C LEU A 57 -2.70 -18.43 2.73
N SER A 58 -3.63 -17.59 2.27
CA SER A 58 -4.62 -16.93 3.13
C SER A 58 -5.58 -17.95 3.75
N ASP A 59 -6.01 -18.95 2.97
CA ASP A 59 -6.87 -20.04 3.44
C ASP A 59 -6.13 -21.02 4.37
N GLU A 60 -4.82 -21.18 4.19
CA GLU A 60 -3.95 -22.04 5.01
C GLU A 60 -3.50 -21.37 6.32
N THR A 61 -3.80 -20.07 6.50
CA THR A 61 -3.48 -19.35 7.74
C THR A 61 -4.18 -20.03 8.93
N PRO A 62 -3.46 -20.40 10.01
CA PRO A 62 -4.06 -21.08 11.15
C PRO A 62 -5.21 -20.28 11.77
N GLU A 63 -6.29 -20.94 12.21
CA GLU A 63 -7.40 -20.26 12.90
C GLU A 63 -6.97 -19.49 14.16
N SER A 64 -5.85 -19.90 14.79
CA SER A 64 -5.28 -19.22 15.95
C SER A 64 -4.56 -17.92 15.62
N PHE A 65 -4.14 -17.73 14.35
CA PHE A 65 -3.30 -16.60 13.93
C PHE A 65 -3.91 -15.26 14.35
N TRP A 66 -5.17 -15.01 13.98
CA TRP A 66 -5.78 -13.70 14.24
C TRP A 66 -5.99 -13.41 15.73
N PRO A 67 -6.56 -14.32 16.54
CA PRO A 67 -6.59 -14.15 18.00
C PRO A 67 -5.21 -13.93 18.63
N GLU A 68 -4.18 -14.63 18.15
CA GLU A 68 -2.82 -14.51 18.65
C GLU A 68 -2.20 -13.16 18.28
N PHE A 69 -2.29 -12.76 17.01
CA PHE A 69 -1.84 -11.45 16.51
C PHE A 69 -2.50 -10.30 17.26
N ARG A 70 -3.82 -10.35 17.46
CA ARG A 70 -4.55 -9.32 18.22
C ARG A 70 -4.08 -9.23 19.65
N ARG A 71 -3.86 -10.36 20.32
CA ARG A 71 -3.38 -10.40 21.71
C ARG A 71 -1.94 -9.89 21.82
N GLU A 72 -1.08 -10.27 20.87
CA GLU A 72 0.33 -9.89 20.85
C GLU A 72 0.53 -8.39 20.65
N HIS A 73 -0.17 -7.80 19.68
CA HIS A 73 -0.03 -6.38 19.35
C HIS A 73 -1.07 -5.46 20.01
N GLY A 74 -1.99 -6.00 20.81
CA GLY A 74 -3.04 -5.22 21.49
C GLY A 74 -4.11 -4.67 20.55
N VAL A 75 -4.38 -5.34 19.42
CA VAL A 75 -5.39 -4.92 18.44
C VAL A 75 -6.80 -5.19 18.99
N THR A 76 -7.49 -4.12 19.37
CA THR A 76 -8.87 -4.12 19.87
C THR A 76 -9.82 -3.48 18.84
N GLY A 77 -11.11 -3.34 19.16
CA GLY A 77 -12.11 -2.82 18.23
C GLY A 77 -12.80 -3.88 17.36
N SER A 78 -13.98 -3.52 16.87
CA SER A 78 -14.81 -4.37 16.03
C SER A 78 -14.42 -4.30 14.56
N THR A 79 -13.74 -3.24 14.14
CA THR A 79 -13.27 -3.01 12.77
C THR A 79 -11.76 -2.77 12.77
N VAL A 80 -11.05 -3.45 11.87
CA VAL A 80 -9.61 -3.29 11.67
C VAL A 80 -9.31 -2.78 10.27
N ALA A 81 -8.66 -1.64 10.20
CA ALA A 81 -8.02 -1.16 8.98
C ALA A 81 -6.53 -1.50 9.00
N VAL A 82 -5.95 -1.81 7.85
CA VAL A 82 -4.52 -2.13 7.71
C VAL A 82 -3.85 -1.24 6.67
N GLY A 83 -2.62 -0.84 6.93
CA GLY A 83 -1.70 -0.38 5.89
C GLY A 83 -0.39 -1.14 6.00
N VAL A 84 0.11 -1.60 4.85
CA VAL A 84 1.35 -2.35 4.77
C VAL A 84 2.28 -1.67 3.79
N ASP A 85 3.38 -1.15 4.30
CA ASP A 85 4.30 -0.35 3.51
C ASP A 85 5.75 -0.56 3.94
N ARG A 86 6.68 -0.24 3.05
CA ARG A 86 8.05 0.09 3.51
C ARG A 86 8.01 1.51 4.05
N LEU A 87 8.82 1.83 5.06
CA LEU A 87 9.03 3.22 5.46
C LEU A 87 9.72 3.97 4.32
N ASP A 88 8.92 4.55 3.43
CA ASP A 88 9.36 5.26 2.23
C ASP A 88 8.44 6.48 2.03
N TYR A 89 9.02 7.63 1.72
CA TYR A 89 8.31 8.91 1.72
C TYR A 89 7.27 8.99 0.60
N THR A 90 7.31 8.08 -0.38
CA THR A 90 6.28 8.02 -1.42
C THR A 90 4.99 7.34 -0.96
N LYS A 91 4.98 6.69 0.22
CA LYS A 91 3.85 5.89 0.71
C LYS A 91 2.76 6.69 1.43
N GLY A 92 3.00 7.97 1.70
CA GLY A 92 2.00 8.85 2.30
C GLY A 92 1.54 8.41 3.70
N ILE A 93 2.42 7.76 4.47
CA ILE A 93 2.08 7.23 5.80
C ILE A 93 1.70 8.36 6.77
N PRO A 94 2.46 9.49 6.86
CA PRO A 94 2.06 10.61 7.72
C PRO A 94 0.69 11.19 7.33
N GLU A 95 0.42 11.39 6.03
CA GLU A 95 -0.85 11.92 5.54
C GLU A 95 -2.02 10.98 5.84
N ARG A 96 -1.79 9.66 5.78
CA ARG A 96 -2.77 8.65 6.17
C ARG A 96 -3.10 8.72 7.66
N ILE A 97 -2.09 8.88 8.52
CA ILE A 97 -2.27 9.04 9.96
C ILE A 97 -3.04 10.33 10.26
N ASP A 98 -2.70 11.44 9.60
CA ASP A 98 -3.41 12.72 9.74
C ASP A 98 -4.88 12.61 9.27
N ALA A 99 -5.16 11.81 8.23
CA ALA A 99 -6.52 11.55 7.78
C ALA A 99 -7.33 10.72 8.79
N LEU A 100 -6.71 9.72 9.42
CA LEU A 100 -7.31 8.93 10.49
C LEU A 100 -7.58 9.78 11.75
N GLU A 101 -6.64 10.65 12.13
CA GLU A 101 -6.85 11.65 13.19
C GLU A 101 -8.11 12.48 12.93
N ARG A 102 -8.24 13.05 11.73
CA ARG A 102 -9.43 13.81 11.32
C ARG A 102 -10.70 12.97 11.26
N PHE A 103 -10.59 11.69 10.92
CA PHE A 103 -11.70 10.76 10.93
C PHE A 103 -12.25 10.56 12.35
N TRP A 104 -11.40 10.25 13.33
CA TRP A 104 -11.82 10.10 14.73
C TRP A 104 -12.23 11.42 15.38
N GLU A 105 -11.69 12.57 14.94
CA GLU A 105 -12.19 13.89 15.35
C GLU A 105 -13.67 14.07 14.98
N ARG A 106 -14.01 13.76 13.72
CA ARG A 106 -15.31 14.04 13.12
C ARG A 106 -16.35 12.97 13.40
N ASN A 107 -15.92 11.75 13.70
CA ASN A 107 -16.79 10.61 13.93
C ASN A 107 -16.44 9.95 15.28
N PRO A 108 -16.79 10.57 16.42
CA PRO A 108 -16.46 10.06 17.75
C PRO A 108 -17.00 8.66 18.04
N GLU A 109 -18.07 8.24 17.36
CA GLU A 109 -18.67 6.90 17.46
C GLU A 109 -17.74 5.78 16.98
N TRP A 110 -16.71 6.10 16.19
CA TRP A 110 -15.70 5.13 15.73
C TRP A 110 -14.51 4.99 16.68
N ARG A 111 -14.45 5.77 17.76
CA ARG A 111 -13.39 5.65 18.77
C ARG A 111 -13.63 4.39 19.61
N GLY A 112 -12.64 3.51 19.68
CA GLY A 112 -12.78 2.19 20.29
C GLY A 112 -13.34 1.12 19.35
N GLU A 113 -13.98 1.52 18.24
CA GLU A 113 -14.55 0.60 17.26
C GLU A 113 -13.58 0.31 16.12
N LEU A 114 -12.95 1.35 15.54
CA LEU A 114 -11.93 1.22 14.50
C LEU A 114 -10.54 1.22 15.12
N THR A 115 -9.73 0.21 14.82
CA THR A 115 -8.29 0.20 15.08
C THR A 115 -7.53 0.14 13.75
N TYR A 116 -6.51 0.97 13.61
CA TYR A 116 -5.65 0.97 12.44
C TYR A 116 -4.33 0.25 12.73
N VAL A 117 -4.00 -0.77 11.95
CA VAL A 117 -2.72 -1.49 12.02
C VAL A 117 -1.80 -0.98 10.90
N GLN A 118 -0.73 -0.29 11.28
CA GLN A 118 0.33 0.09 10.35
C GLN A 118 1.46 -0.93 10.46
N LYS A 119 1.52 -1.88 9.53
CA LYS A 119 2.69 -2.76 9.40
C LYS A 119 3.72 -2.08 8.51
N ALA A 120 4.91 -1.85 9.04
CA ALA A 120 5.96 -1.15 8.33
C ALA A 120 7.26 -1.94 8.37
N SER A 121 7.93 -2.10 7.24
CA SER A 121 9.30 -2.62 7.23
C SER A 121 10.31 -1.47 7.08
N GLU A 122 11.35 -1.49 7.92
CA GLU A 122 12.45 -0.55 7.79
C GLU A 122 13.09 -0.64 6.40
N SER A 123 13.43 0.53 5.84
CA SER A 123 14.07 0.61 4.55
C SER A 123 15.11 1.73 4.57
N ARG A 124 16.31 1.44 4.06
CA ARG A 124 17.34 2.46 3.78
C ARG A 124 17.65 3.37 4.98
N SER A 125 17.70 2.79 6.18
CA SER A 125 17.85 3.48 7.48
C SER A 125 19.14 4.33 7.62
N ALA A 126 20.13 4.12 6.74
CA ALA A 126 21.33 4.97 6.69
C ALA A 126 21.12 6.32 5.97
N ILE A 127 19.99 6.51 5.27
CA ILE A 127 19.70 7.74 4.53
C ILE A 127 18.94 8.73 5.43
N PRO A 128 19.44 9.97 5.66
CA PRO A 128 18.81 10.91 6.60
C PRO A 128 17.34 11.25 6.31
N ALA A 129 16.92 11.21 5.04
CA ALA A 129 15.51 11.41 4.69
C ALA A 129 14.60 10.30 5.20
N TYR A 130 15.07 9.05 5.21
CA TYR A 130 14.33 7.90 5.71
C TYR A 130 14.25 7.90 7.25
N GLN A 131 15.33 8.32 7.92
CA GLN A 131 15.34 8.51 9.37
C GLN A 131 14.34 9.60 9.81
N ARG A 132 14.30 10.72 9.10
CA ARG A 132 13.30 11.78 9.36
C ARG A 132 11.88 11.26 9.19
N LEU A 133 11.61 10.55 8.09
CA LEU A 133 10.30 9.95 7.88
C LEU A 133 9.92 8.98 9.00
N GLN A 134 10.85 8.13 9.44
CA GLN A 134 10.59 7.19 10.54
C GLN A 134 10.21 7.94 11.83
N ASN A 135 10.89 9.03 12.15
CA ASN A 135 10.55 9.89 13.28
C ASN A 135 9.19 10.57 13.07
N ASP A 136 8.93 11.16 11.91
CA ASP A 136 7.67 11.83 11.60
C ASP A 136 6.47 10.87 11.72
N VAL A 137 6.65 9.60 11.31
CA VAL A 137 5.64 8.54 11.46
C VAL A 137 5.45 8.18 12.93
N HIS A 138 6.52 7.97 13.71
CA HIS A 138 6.40 7.67 15.14
C HIS A 138 5.73 8.81 15.90
N ASP A 139 6.17 10.04 15.70
CA ASP A 139 5.61 11.24 16.32
C ASP A 139 4.12 11.40 15.98
N ALA A 140 3.73 11.08 14.74
CA ALA A 140 2.33 11.13 14.33
C ALA A 140 1.49 10.03 14.99
N ILE A 141 2.00 8.80 15.09
CA ILE A 141 1.33 7.69 15.78
C ILE A 141 1.17 8.01 17.27
N GLU A 142 2.23 8.45 17.94
CA GLU A 142 2.21 8.84 19.35
C GLU A 142 1.19 9.95 19.59
N ARG A 143 1.22 11.01 18.77
CA ARG A 143 0.25 12.12 18.87
C ARG A 143 -1.20 11.65 18.78
N VAL A 144 -1.53 10.77 17.84
CA VAL A 144 -2.90 10.26 17.66
C VAL A 144 -3.29 9.33 18.80
N ASN A 145 -2.39 8.46 19.22
CA ASN A 145 -2.63 7.52 20.31
C ASN A 145 -2.79 8.24 21.65
N ASP A 146 -1.99 9.26 21.96
CA ASP A 146 -2.14 10.08 23.17
C ASP A 146 -3.47 10.85 23.19
N ARG A 147 -3.91 11.28 22.00
CA ARG A 147 -5.12 12.10 21.86
C ARG A 147 -6.41 11.31 21.99
N PHE A 148 -6.47 10.10 21.43
CA PHE A 148 -7.72 9.31 21.39
C PHE A 148 -7.65 8.00 22.16
N GLY A 149 -6.45 7.50 22.47
CA GLY A 149 -6.26 6.24 23.15
C GLY A 149 -6.84 6.21 24.55
N THR A 150 -7.15 5.01 25.00
CA THR A 150 -7.70 4.72 26.33
C THR A 150 -6.96 3.52 26.92
N GLU A 151 -7.22 3.20 28.18
CA GLU A 151 -6.63 2.01 28.82
C GLU A 151 -6.93 0.70 28.06
N GLY A 152 -8.06 0.62 27.33
CA GLY A 152 -8.48 -0.56 26.60
C GLY A 152 -8.35 -0.48 25.07
N TRP A 153 -7.90 0.65 24.51
CA TRP A 153 -7.88 0.85 23.06
C TRP A 153 -6.73 1.75 22.61
N THR A 154 -5.95 1.23 21.67
CA THR A 154 -4.90 1.94 20.96
C THR A 154 -5.36 2.21 19.53
N PRO A 155 -5.62 3.48 19.13
CA PRO A 155 -6.15 3.82 17.81
C PRO A 155 -5.27 3.31 16.66
N ILE A 156 -3.95 3.48 16.79
CA ILE A 156 -2.97 3.05 15.79
C ILE A 156 -1.97 2.08 16.40
N VAL A 157 -2.00 0.84 15.94
CA VAL A 157 -1.05 -0.22 16.31
C VAL A 157 0.04 -0.29 15.24
N TYR A 158 1.26 0.03 15.63
CA TYR A 158 2.44 -0.07 14.77
C TYR A 158 3.09 -1.45 14.89
N VAL A 159 3.33 -2.11 13.75
CA VAL A 159 3.94 -3.45 13.69
C VAL A 159 5.17 -3.39 12.80
N ASP A 160 6.35 -3.56 13.37
CA ASP A 160 7.63 -3.60 12.65
C ASP A 160 8.25 -5.01 12.56
N ASP A 161 7.65 -5.98 13.26
CA ASP A 161 8.06 -7.36 13.22
C ASP A 161 7.98 -7.97 11.80
N HIS A 162 8.86 -8.93 11.57
CA HIS A 162 8.82 -9.72 10.35
C HIS A 162 7.63 -10.69 10.39
N LEU A 163 6.69 -10.50 9.46
CA LEU A 163 5.62 -11.45 9.18
C LEU A 163 6.01 -12.34 7.99
N SER A 164 5.74 -13.63 8.10
CA SER A 164 5.83 -14.54 6.96
C SER A 164 4.78 -14.17 5.89
N ASP A 165 4.93 -14.68 4.66
CA ASP A 165 3.90 -14.49 3.62
C ASP A 165 2.52 -14.94 4.11
N ALA A 166 2.43 -16.09 4.79
CA ALA A 166 1.16 -16.61 5.29
C ALA A 166 0.56 -15.69 6.36
N ASP A 167 1.35 -15.23 7.32
CA ASP A 167 0.89 -14.32 8.38
C ASP A 167 0.47 -12.95 7.82
N LEU A 168 1.20 -12.45 6.81
CA LEU A 168 0.86 -11.19 6.15
C LEU A 168 -0.47 -11.30 5.39
N TYR A 169 -0.69 -12.39 4.67
CA TYR A 169 -1.96 -12.60 3.97
C TYR A 169 -3.09 -12.92 4.95
N GLY A 170 -2.81 -13.59 6.06
CA GLY A 170 -3.71 -13.73 7.20
C GLY A 170 -4.15 -12.37 7.74
N LEU A 171 -3.21 -11.45 7.94
CA LEU A 171 -3.50 -10.07 8.36
C LEU A 171 -4.42 -9.38 7.34
N TYR A 172 -4.14 -9.49 6.04
CA TYR A 172 -5.02 -8.94 5.00
C TYR A 172 -6.42 -9.53 5.04
N ARG A 173 -6.53 -10.86 5.16
CA ARG A 173 -7.81 -11.58 5.18
C ARG A 173 -8.68 -11.20 6.38
N HIS A 174 -8.07 -10.92 7.53
CA HIS A 174 -8.78 -10.55 8.76
C HIS A 174 -8.96 -9.04 8.94
N SER A 175 -8.51 -8.22 8.00
CA SER A 175 -8.69 -6.77 8.03
C SER A 175 -9.90 -6.35 7.19
N ASP A 176 -10.81 -5.59 7.78
CA ASP A 176 -12.03 -5.09 7.12
C ASP A 176 -11.75 -4.02 6.06
N LEU A 177 -10.59 -3.36 6.14
CA LEU A 177 -10.21 -2.27 5.24
C LEU A 177 -8.70 -2.23 5.00
N ALA A 178 -8.26 -2.11 3.76
CA ALA A 178 -6.88 -1.73 3.44
C ALA A 178 -6.79 -0.26 3.01
N LEU A 179 -5.87 0.48 3.63
CA LEU A 179 -5.54 1.85 3.28
C LEU A 179 -4.25 1.87 2.46
N VAL A 180 -4.38 1.96 1.14
CA VAL A 180 -3.27 2.03 0.19
C VAL A 180 -3.23 3.43 -0.42
N THR A 181 -2.57 4.35 0.28
CA THR A 181 -2.63 5.79 -0.02
C THR A 181 -1.26 6.42 -0.39
N PRO A 182 -0.48 5.84 -1.32
CA PRO A 182 0.79 6.44 -1.69
C PRO A 182 0.58 7.81 -2.36
N ILE A 183 1.48 8.75 -2.08
CA ILE A 183 1.56 10.03 -2.82
C ILE A 183 1.98 9.78 -4.28
N ARG A 184 2.80 8.73 -4.50
CA ARG A 184 3.09 8.22 -5.83
C ARG A 184 3.61 6.78 -5.73
N ASP A 185 3.06 5.87 -6.53
CA ASP A 185 3.60 4.51 -6.63
C ASP A 185 3.61 4.02 -8.08
N GLY A 186 4.63 3.25 -8.43
CA GLY A 186 4.77 2.67 -9.75
C GLY A 186 3.64 1.70 -10.08
N MET A 187 3.22 0.91 -9.09
CA MET A 187 2.13 -0.06 -9.18
C MET A 187 1.43 -0.21 -7.82
N ASN A 188 2.18 -0.52 -6.76
CA ASN A 188 1.67 -0.96 -5.46
C ASN A 188 1.05 -2.38 -5.48
N LEU A 189 1.87 -3.39 -5.22
CA LEU A 189 1.42 -4.78 -5.16
C LEU A 189 0.62 -5.11 -3.91
N VAL A 190 0.78 -4.35 -2.82
CA VAL A 190 0.01 -4.55 -1.57
C VAL A 190 -1.49 -4.41 -1.82
N ALA A 191 -1.91 -3.47 -2.68
CA ALA A 191 -3.32 -3.39 -3.11
C ALA A 191 -3.82 -4.68 -3.76
N LYS A 192 -3.02 -5.26 -4.67
CA LYS A 192 -3.36 -6.50 -5.37
C LYS A 192 -3.31 -7.72 -4.46
N GLU A 193 -2.34 -7.77 -3.54
CA GLU A 193 -2.20 -8.81 -2.53
C GLU A 193 -3.38 -8.79 -1.56
N TYR A 194 -3.79 -7.62 -1.09
CA TYR A 194 -4.94 -7.47 -0.20
C TYR A 194 -6.21 -8.03 -0.84
N VAL A 195 -6.50 -7.62 -2.08
CA VAL A 195 -7.66 -8.12 -2.85
C VAL A 195 -7.57 -9.63 -3.06
N ALA A 196 -6.39 -10.16 -3.40
CA ALA A 196 -6.19 -11.59 -3.61
C ALA A 196 -6.27 -12.44 -2.33
N ALA A 197 -6.08 -11.83 -1.15
CA ALA A 197 -6.17 -12.50 0.14
C ALA A 197 -7.60 -12.53 0.72
N GLN A 198 -8.52 -11.72 0.18
CA GLN A 198 -9.91 -11.68 0.63
C GLN A 198 -10.64 -12.99 0.32
N PRO A 199 -11.58 -13.41 1.20
CA PRO A 199 -12.41 -14.56 0.92
C PRO A 199 -13.32 -14.29 -0.30
N ASP A 200 -13.48 -15.32 -1.15
CA ASP A 200 -14.44 -15.32 -2.26
C ASP A 200 -15.84 -15.70 -1.75
N ALA A 201 -16.33 -14.91 -0.78
CA ALA A 201 -17.62 -15.12 -0.12
C ALA A 201 -18.39 -13.78 -0.02
N PRO A 202 -19.63 -13.70 -0.55
CA PRO A 202 -20.41 -12.47 -0.53
C PRO A 202 -20.61 -11.94 0.90
N GLY A 203 -20.16 -10.70 1.13
CA GLY A 203 -20.33 -10.01 2.42
C GLY A 203 -19.25 -10.31 3.47
N GLU A 204 -18.24 -11.10 3.12
CA GLU A 204 -17.09 -11.40 4.01
C GLU A 204 -15.79 -10.73 3.54
N SER A 205 -15.77 -10.14 2.34
CA SER A 205 -14.60 -9.42 1.83
C SER A 205 -14.51 -8.01 2.43
N GLY A 206 -13.30 -7.63 2.85
CA GLY A 206 -12.99 -6.27 3.24
C GLY A 206 -12.92 -5.29 2.06
N ALA A 207 -12.75 -4.02 2.36
CA ALA A 207 -12.70 -2.93 1.38
C ALA A 207 -11.27 -2.48 1.09
N LEU A 208 -11.02 -2.01 -0.13
CA LEU A 208 -9.75 -1.37 -0.50
C LEU A 208 -9.98 0.13 -0.71
N LEU A 209 -9.29 0.96 0.07
CA LEU A 209 -9.16 2.39 -0.20
C LEU A 209 -7.83 2.63 -0.91
N LEU A 210 -7.89 2.94 -2.20
CA LEU A 210 -6.74 3.07 -3.08
C LEU A 210 -6.57 4.52 -3.55
N SER A 211 -5.34 5.02 -3.52
CA SER A 211 -5.00 6.28 -4.19
C SER A 211 -4.93 6.10 -5.70
N ASP A 212 -5.53 7.04 -6.43
CA ASP A 212 -5.40 7.25 -7.88
C ASP A 212 -3.96 7.54 -8.36
N LEU A 213 -3.03 7.75 -7.43
CA LEU A 213 -1.61 7.95 -7.69
C LEU A 213 -0.79 6.65 -7.59
N ALA A 214 -1.44 5.52 -7.31
CA ALA A 214 -0.87 4.18 -7.41
C ALA A 214 -1.14 3.58 -8.80
N GLY A 215 -0.14 2.95 -9.42
CA GLY A 215 -0.34 2.31 -10.72
C GLY A 215 -1.41 1.20 -10.74
N ALA A 216 -1.70 0.58 -9.58
CA ALA A 216 -2.74 -0.44 -9.42
C ALA A 216 -4.16 0.13 -9.60
N ASP A 217 -4.35 1.45 -9.48
CA ASP A 217 -5.63 2.12 -9.75
C ASP A 217 -6.14 1.84 -11.17
N VAL A 218 -5.23 1.68 -12.14
CA VAL A 218 -5.58 1.33 -13.52
C VAL A 218 -6.35 0.01 -13.62
N ASP A 219 -6.07 -0.93 -12.70
CA ASP A 219 -6.69 -2.26 -12.70
C ASP A 219 -7.81 -2.40 -11.65
N LEU A 220 -7.77 -1.62 -10.55
CA LEU A 220 -8.60 -1.80 -9.36
C LEU A 220 -9.50 -0.60 -9.00
N GLY A 221 -9.33 0.55 -9.66
CA GLY A 221 -10.09 1.80 -9.42
C GLY A 221 -11.39 1.93 -10.21
#